data_AF-A0A9P1IBC3-F1
#
_entry.id   AF-A0A9P1IBC3-F1
#
_cell.length_a   1.000
_cell.length_b   1.000
_cell.length_c   1.000
_cell.angle_alpha   90.00
_cell.angle_beta   90.00
_cell.angle_gamma   90.00
#
_symmetry.space_group_name_H-M   'P 1'
#
loop_
_entity.id
_entity.type
_entity.pdbx_description
1 polymer ?
#
loop_
_entity_poly.entity_id
_entity_poly.type
_entity_poly.pdbx_seq_one_letter_code
_entity_poly.pdbx_strand_id
1 'polypeptide(L)'
;MPPDWKSKTAKILAAKATLAARIDAQHESPTGDLGKDLLEDVRRKMEKMLEPPPVKANKALPKPLDKASKKRGGRRMRKMKERLGMTDLRKAQNRMNFGELQEDVMQEHMGMDVGQNKSGNVSGGRIRQAVIDQKTRARMSQKMQRQLEKQKAAGGMTSLRTKIAGTASSVNFTPIQGLEIVNPSARESKDQPGTSSNYFSSSGSFVNIDRMTL
;
A
#
# COMPACT_ATOMS: atom_id res chain seq x y z
N MET A 1 10.64 32.15 -4.56
CA MET A 1 9.88 30.88 -4.74
C MET A 1 9.44 30.35 -3.37
N PRO A 2 8.13 30.10 -3.16
CA PRO A 2 7.62 29.50 -1.93
C PRO A 2 8.25 28.12 -1.65
N PRO A 3 8.38 27.69 -0.38
CA PRO A 3 9.06 26.44 -0.02
C PRO A 3 8.44 25.20 -0.68
N ASP A 4 7.12 25.16 -0.84
CA ASP A 4 6.38 24.02 -1.40
C ASP A 4 6.77 23.70 -2.85
N TRP A 5 7.17 24.72 -3.61
CA TRP A 5 7.54 24.57 -5.02
C TRP A 5 9.02 24.29 -5.22
N LYS A 6 9.88 24.50 -4.19
CA LYS A 6 11.34 24.36 -4.31
C LYS A 6 11.76 23.00 -4.85
N SER A 7 11.19 21.90 -4.34
CA SER A 7 11.55 20.55 -4.79
C SER A 7 11.17 20.30 -6.26
N LYS A 8 10.00 20.80 -6.69
CA LYS A 8 9.52 20.64 -8.06
C LYS A 8 10.34 21.49 -9.04
N THR A 9 10.61 22.73 -8.66
CA THR A 9 11.44 23.66 -9.43
C THR A 9 12.89 23.19 -9.54
N ALA A 10 13.47 22.66 -8.45
CA ALA A 10 14.82 22.10 -8.46
C ALA A 10 14.95 20.93 -9.45
N LYS A 11 13.94 20.06 -9.56
CA LYS A 11 13.92 18.98 -10.55
C LYS A 11 13.88 19.49 -11.98
N ILE A 12 13.07 20.52 -12.25
CA ILE A 12 12.96 21.14 -13.58
C ILE A 12 14.28 21.82 -13.95
N LEU A 13 14.87 22.56 -13.01
CA LEU A 13 16.16 23.22 -13.20
C LEU A 13 17.28 22.21 -13.42
N ALA A 14 17.37 21.16 -12.60
CA ALA A 14 18.36 20.11 -12.76
C ALA A 14 18.28 19.45 -14.14
N ALA A 15 17.07 19.15 -14.62
CA ALA A 15 16.87 18.57 -15.95
C ALA A 15 17.30 19.52 -17.09
N LYS A 16 17.10 20.83 -16.93
CA LYS A 16 17.50 21.81 -17.96
C LYS A 16 18.99 22.17 -17.88
N ALA A 17 19.56 22.16 -16.68
CA ALA A 17 21.00 22.33 -16.45
C ALA A 17 21.80 21.16 -17.01
N THR A 18 21.33 19.92 -16.90
CA THR A 18 22.01 18.77 -17.52
C THR A 18 21.94 18.81 -19.04
N LEU A 19 20.88 19.36 -19.64
CA LEU A 19 20.81 19.59 -21.08
C LEU A 19 21.78 20.69 -21.53
N ALA A 20 21.84 21.81 -20.82
CA ALA A 20 22.80 22.88 -21.08
C ALA A 20 24.24 22.36 -21.03
N ALA A 21 24.60 21.59 -19.99
CA ALA A 21 25.93 21.00 -19.85
C ALA A 21 26.31 20.06 -21.01
N ARG A 22 25.34 19.37 -21.64
CA ARG A 22 25.59 18.52 -22.81
C ARG A 22 25.86 19.35 -24.07
N ILE A 23 25.13 20.44 -24.26
CA ILE A 23 25.33 21.38 -25.37
C ILE A 23 26.71 22.03 -25.26
N ASP A 24 27.09 22.43 -24.04
CA ASP A 24 28.41 23.02 -23.77
C ASP A 24 29.53 22.02 -24.03
N ALA A 25 29.36 20.75 -23.65
CA ALA A 25 30.35 19.69 -23.94
C ALA A 25 30.57 19.48 -25.45
N GLN A 26 29.54 19.70 -26.26
CA GLN A 26 29.59 19.61 -27.72
C GLN A 26 30.02 20.91 -28.41
N HIS A 27 30.18 22.00 -27.64
CA HIS A 27 30.53 23.35 -28.12
C HIS A 27 29.62 23.85 -29.26
N GLU A 28 28.37 23.40 -29.29
CA GLU A 28 27.43 23.64 -30.40
C GLU A 28 26.89 25.09 -30.40
N SER A 29 26.80 25.71 -29.22
CA SER A 29 26.26 27.07 -29.05
C SER A 29 27.24 27.96 -28.28
N PRO A 30 28.33 28.44 -28.91
CA PRO A 30 29.31 29.32 -28.27
C PRO A 30 28.76 30.69 -27.88
N THR A 31 27.66 31.15 -28.52
CA THR A 31 26.96 32.39 -28.18
C THR A 31 26.04 32.26 -26.96
N GLY A 32 25.75 31.03 -26.53
CA GLY A 32 24.88 30.73 -25.39
C GLY A 32 23.38 30.94 -25.63
N ASP A 33 22.94 31.08 -26.88
CA ASP A 33 21.52 31.36 -27.20
C ASP A 33 20.61 30.19 -26.78
N LEU A 34 21.03 28.94 -27.03
CA LEU A 34 20.30 27.76 -26.56
C LEU A 34 20.15 27.72 -25.03
N GLY A 35 21.15 28.22 -24.29
CA GLY A 35 21.09 28.33 -22.83
C GLY A 35 20.06 29.35 -22.35
N LYS A 36 19.91 30.48 -23.07
CA LYS A 36 18.90 31.51 -22.79
C LYS A 36 17.49 30.96 -22.99
N ASP A 37 17.27 30.23 -24.08
CA ASP A 37 15.98 29.60 -24.38
C ASP A 37 15.58 28.57 -23.30
N LEU A 38 16.53 27.73 -22.86
CA LEU A 38 16.30 26.76 -21.78
C LEU A 38 15.96 27.44 -20.46
N LEU A 39 16.56 28.59 -20.17
CA LEU A 39 16.28 29.37 -18.98
C LEU A 39 14.89 30.01 -19.06
N GLU A 40 14.51 30.57 -20.20
CA GLU A 40 13.19 31.12 -20.44
C GLU A 40 12.09 30.06 -20.30
N ASP A 41 12.35 28.86 -20.81
CA ASP A 41 11.53 27.66 -20.61
C ASP A 41 11.28 27.36 -19.13
N VAL A 42 12.32 27.46 -18.31
CA VAL A 42 12.24 27.26 -16.86
C VAL A 42 11.40 28.37 -16.23
N ARG A 43 11.63 29.64 -16.59
CA ARG A 43 10.87 30.79 -16.09
C ARG A 43 9.38 30.66 -16.40
N ARG A 44 9.03 30.36 -17.65
CA ARG A 44 7.65 30.14 -18.10
C ARG A 44 6.95 29.03 -17.31
N LYS A 45 7.65 27.92 -17.02
CA LYS A 45 7.10 26.83 -16.20
C LYS A 45 6.94 27.24 -14.75
N MET A 46 7.87 28.02 -14.20
CA MET A 46 7.78 28.55 -12.85
C MET A 46 6.58 29.48 -12.68
N GLU A 47 6.36 30.41 -13.61
CA GLU A 47 5.21 31.31 -13.61
C GLU A 47 3.89 30.55 -13.68
N LYS A 48 3.77 29.59 -14.60
CA LYS A 48 2.58 28.74 -14.73
C LYS A 48 2.27 27.90 -13.48
N MET A 49 3.29 27.55 -12.69
CA MET A 49 3.08 26.83 -11.43
C MET A 49 2.63 27.73 -10.28
N LEU A 50 3.02 29.01 -10.32
CA LEU A 50 2.61 30.01 -9.34
C LEU A 50 1.22 30.57 -9.63
N GLU A 51 0.78 30.50 -10.89
CA GLU A 51 -0.57 30.90 -11.27
C GLU A 51 -1.62 30.10 -10.48
N PRO A 52 -2.51 30.77 -9.74
CA PRO A 52 -3.56 30.08 -9.02
C PRO A 52 -4.48 29.36 -10.02
N PRO A 53 -5.02 28.18 -9.66
CA PRO A 53 -5.97 27.50 -10.53
C PRO A 53 -7.19 28.41 -10.77
N PRO A 54 -7.78 28.38 -11.98
CA PRO A 54 -8.98 29.15 -12.25
C PRO A 54 -10.09 28.74 -11.29
N VAL A 55 -10.84 29.73 -10.80
CA VAL A 55 -11.93 29.50 -9.84
C VAL A 55 -12.95 28.56 -10.46
N LYS A 56 -13.24 27.45 -9.77
CA LYS A 56 -14.25 26.50 -10.23
C LYS A 56 -15.62 27.13 -10.05
N ALA A 57 -16.42 27.16 -11.10
CA ALA A 57 -17.82 27.57 -11.00
C ALA A 57 -18.57 26.65 -10.02
N ASN A 58 -19.47 27.25 -9.22
CA ASN A 58 -20.35 26.52 -8.33
C ASN A 58 -21.26 25.60 -9.16
N LYS A 59 -21.00 24.30 -9.12
CA LYS A 59 -21.84 23.30 -9.78
C LYS A 59 -23.11 23.16 -8.98
N ALA A 60 -24.23 23.65 -9.54
CA ALA A 60 -25.54 23.45 -8.95
C ALA A 60 -25.80 21.96 -8.72
N LEU A 61 -26.49 21.64 -7.63
CA LEU A 61 -26.93 20.28 -7.36
C LEU A 61 -27.79 19.78 -8.54
N PRO A 62 -27.75 18.48 -8.84
CA PRO A 62 -28.66 17.91 -9.81
C PRO A 62 -30.09 18.17 -9.36
N LYS A 63 -30.96 18.52 -10.32
CA LYS A 63 -32.39 18.76 -10.04
C LYS A 63 -32.97 17.58 -9.25
N PRO A 64 -33.77 17.82 -8.19
CA PRO A 64 -34.42 16.77 -7.43
C PRO A 64 -35.53 16.14 -8.29
N LEU A 65 -35.13 15.20 -9.15
CA LEU A 65 -36.00 14.44 -10.03
C LEU A 65 -35.96 12.99 -9.57
N ASP A 66 -37.12 12.44 -9.22
CA ASP A 66 -37.24 11.01 -8.91
C ASP A 66 -37.23 10.21 -10.21
N LYS A 67 -36.07 9.61 -10.52
CA LYS A 67 -35.90 8.76 -11.69
C LYS A 67 -36.18 7.32 -11.29
N ALA A 68 -36.94 6.61 -12.11
CA ALA A 68 -37.18 5.17 -11.94
C ALA A 68 -35.86 4.41 -11.68
N SER A 69 -35.82 3.66 -10.57
CA SER A 69 -34.60 2.99 -10.12
C SER A 69 -34.19 1.86 -11.08
N LYS A 70 -32.87 1.73 -11.32
CA LYS A 70 -32.34 0.63 -12.14
C LYS A 70 -32.30 -0.67 -11.33
N LYS A 71 -33.19 -1.61 -11.64
CA LYS A 71 -33.23 -2.94 -11.01
C LYS A 71 -32.12 -3.83 -11.57
N ARG A 72 -31.03 -3.99 -10.82
CA ARG A 72 -29.91 -4.90 -11.16
C ARG A 72 -29.79 -6.03 -10.13
N GLY A 73 -29.65 -7.27 -10.62
CA GLY A 73 -29.58 -8.49 -9.81
C GLY A 73 -28.25 -9.26 -9.85
N GLY A 74 -27.24 -8.78 -10.57
CA GLY A 74 -25.94 -9.47 -10.70
C GLY A 74 -25.11 -9.52 -9.41
N ARG A 75 -24.16 -10.47 -9.34
CA ARG A 75 -23.33 -10.75 -8.15
C ARG A 75 -22.68 -9.51 -7.53
N ARG A 76 -22.05 -8.65 -8.34
CA ARG A 76 -21.41 -7.40 -7.86
C ARG A 76 -22.43 -6.44 -7.24
N MET A 77 -23.58 -6.28 -7.88
CA MET A 77 -24.65 -5.41 -7.39
C MET A 77 -25.28 -5.96 -6.12
N ARG A 78 -25.46 -7.28 -6.03
CA ARG A 78 -25.94 -7.95 -4.81
C ARG A 78 -24.98 -7.71 -3.66
N LYS A 79 -23.67 -7.94 -3.85
CA LYS A 79 -22.64 -7.66 -2.84
C LYS A 79 -22.58 -6.18 -2.43
N MET A 80 -22.79 -5.26 -3.37
CA MET A 80 -22.85 -3.82 -3.05
C MET A 80 -24.11 -3.45 -2.25
N LYS A 81 -25.27 -3.98 -2.64
CA LYS A 81 -26.55 -3.81 -1.92
C LYS A 81 -26.49 -4.44 -0.53
N GLU A 82 -25.91 -5.62 -0.40
CA GLU A 82 -25.66 -6.27 0.89
C GLU A 82 -24.77 -5.41 1.78
N ARG A 83 -23.68 -4.84 1.24
CA ARG A 83 -22.74 -3.96 1.97
C ARG A 83 -23.40 -2.69 2.51
N LEU A 84 -24.26 -2.05 1.71
CA LEU A 84 -24.92 -0.80 2.09
C LEU A 84 -26.24 -1.02 2.84
N GLY A 85 -26.84 -2.21 2.71
CA GLY A 85 -28.09 -2.56 3.35
C GLY A 85 -27.91 -2.83 4.84
N MET A 86 -28.98 -2.58 5.60
CA MET A 86 -29.05 -2.90 7.03
C MET A 86 -28.76 -4.39 7.26
N THR A 87 -27.95 -4.67 8.28
CA THR A 87 -27.67 -6.04 8.74
C THR A 87 -28.91 -6.63 9.40
N ASP A 88 -29.02 -7.95 9.45
CA ASP A 88 -30.16 -8.59 10.10
C ASP A 88 -30.15 -8.35 11.62
N LEU A 89 -28.97 -8.24 12.22
CA LEU A 89 -28.80 -7.74 13.59
C LEU A 89 -29.38 -6.34 13.75
N ARG A 90 -29.05 -5.38 12.87
CA ARG A 90 -29.63 -4.02 12.99
C ARG A 90 -31.13 -4.00 12.73
N LYS A 91 -31.66 -4.86 11.85
CA LYS A 91 -33.10 -5.00 11.65
C LYS A 91 -33.81 -5.52 12.88
N ALA A 92 -33.24 -6.52 13.57
CA ALA A 92 -33.79 -7.05 14.81
C ALA A 92 -33.66 -6.06 15.97
N GLN A 93 -32.60 -5.25 16.01
CA GLN A 93 -32.51 -4.12 16.94
C GLN A 93 -33.61 -3.09 16.71
N ASN A 94 -33.93 -2.79 15.45
CA ASN A 94 -34.99 -1.84 15.12
C ASN A 94 -36.41 -2.43 15.31
N ARG A 95 -36.55 -3.69 15.75
CA ARG A 95 -37.83 -4.29 16.11
C ARG A 95 -38.03 -4.16 17.61
N MET A 96 -39.19 -3.64 17.98
CA MET A 96 -39.59 -3.40 19.35
C MET A 96 -40.74 -4.33 19.73
N ASN A 97 -40.69 -4.90 20.94
CA ASN A 97 -41.81 -5.63 21.49
C ASN A 97 -42.82 -4.64 22.06
N PHE A 98 -44.08 -4.81 21.67
CA PHE A 98 -45.17 -3.98 22.17
C PHE A 98 -45.54 -4.41 23.60
N GLY A 99 -45.71 -3.43 24.50
CA GLY A 99 -46.10 -3.69 25.89
C GLY A 99 -44.96 -4.08 26.84
N GLU A 100 -43.73 -4.20 26.35
CA GLU A 100 -42.53 -4.43 27.19
C GLU A 100 -41.70 -3.14 27.30
N LEU A 101 -41.29 -2.79 28.53
CA LEU A 101 -40.37 -1.69 28.74
C LEU A 101 -38.99 -2.06 28.19
N GLN A 102 -38.41 -1.14 27.43
CA GLN A 102 -37.06 -1.30 26.92
C GLN A 102 -36.05 -0.94 28.01
N GLU A 103 -34.88 -1.56 27.94
CA GLU A 103 -33.79 -1.31 28.90
C GLU A 103 -32.70 -0.65 28.09
N ASP A 104 -32.25 0.50 28.56
CA ASP A 104 -31.09 1.16 28.01
C ASP A 104 -29.87 0.26 28.23
N VAL A 105 -29.19 -0.09 27.14
CA VAL A 105 -28.05 -1.03 27.21
C VAL A 105 -26.78 -0.33 27.70
N MET A 106 -26.71 1.00 27.61
CA MET A 106 -25.54 1.78 27.99
C MET A 106 -25.96 3.03 28.78
N GLN A 107 -25.51 3.14 30.01
CA GLN A 107 -25.83 4.25 30.92
C GLN A 107 -25.32 5.62 30.42
N GLU A 108 -24.28 5.63 29.56
CA GLU A 108 -23.74 6.86 28.96
C GLU A 108 -24.56 7.39 27.77
N HIS A 109 -25.45 6.59 27.17
CA HIS A 109 -26.22 6.98 25.97
C HIS A 109 -27.71 6.70 26.21
N MET A 110 -28.38 7.67 26.85
CA MET A 110 -29.84 7.67 27.03
C MET A 110 -30.54 7.48 25.68
N GLY A 111 -31.37 6.44 25.54
CA GLY A 111 -32.11 6.13 24.32
C GLY A 111 -31.45 5.13 23.36
N MET A 112 -30.35 4.49 23.75
CA MET A 112 -29.77 3.38 22.98
C MET A 112 -30.35 2.03 23.43
N ASP A 113 -31.47 1.63 22.82
CA ASP A 113 -32.07 0.31 23.01
C ASP A 113 -31.59 -0.71 21.96
N VAL A 114 -31.55 -1.96 22.38
CA VAL A 114 -31.16 -3.13 21.57
C VAL A 114 -32.39 -3.91 21.08
N GLY A 115 -33.61 -3.49 21.44
CA GLY A 115 -34.87 -4.01 20.92
C GLY A 115 -34.96 -5.53 21.09
N GLN A 116 -35.37 -6.24 20.04
CA GLN A 116 -35.45 -7.70 20.05
C GLN A 116 -34.10 -8.44 20.07
N ASN A 117 -32.96 -7.73 20.03
CA ASN A 117 -31.64 -8.36 20.17
C ASN A 117 -31.22 -8.55 21.64
N LYS A 118 -32.06 -8.17 22.60
CA LYS A 118 -31.77 -8.40 24.02
C LYS A 118 -31.50 -9.89 24.27
N SER A 119 -30.29 -10.18 24.73
CA SER A 119 -29.79 -11.55 24.97
C SER A 119 -30.38 -12.22 26.22
N GLY A 120 -31.49 -11.72 26.78
CA GLY A 120 -31.82 -11.96 28.20
C GLY A 120 -33.24 -12.41 28.58
N ASN A 121 -34.23 -12.42 27.67
CA ASN A 121 -35.62 -12.73 28.05
C ASN A 121 -36.30 -13.47 26.87
N VAL A 122 -36.99 -14.63 26.95
CA VAL A 122 -37.57 -15.45 28.04
C VAL A 122 -37.83 -16.87 27.46
N SER A 123 -37.65 -17.94 28.27
CA SER A 123 -38.36 -19.23 28.14
C SER A 123 -38.49 -19.89 26.75
N GLY A 124 -37.39 -20.06 26.03
CA GLY A 124 -37.40 -20.86 24.81
C GLY A 124 -36.01 -20.92 24.19
N GLY A 125 -35.47 -22.14 24.04
CA GLY A 125 -34.10 -22.43 23.57
C GLY A 125 -33.79 -22.04 22.11
N ARG A 126 -34.17 -20.83 21.67
CA ARG A 126 -33.80 -20.27 20.37
C ARG A 126 -32.37 -19.72 20.44
N ILE A 127 -31.42 -20.65 20.45
CA ILE A 127 -29.96 -20.41 20.37
C ILE A 127 -29.57 -20.11 18.91
N ARG A 128 -30.27 -19.17 18.25
CA ARG A 128 -29.85 -18.66 16.94
C ARG A 128 -29.82 -17.15 17.03
N GLN A 129 -28.88 -16.63 17.82
CA GLN A 129 -28.50 -15.22 17.74
C GLN A 129 -28.15 -14.88 16.28
N ALA A 130 -28.58 -13.69 15.82
CA ALA A 130 -28.25 -13.21 14.49
C ALA A 130 -26.72 -13.15 14.32
N VAL A 131 -26.19 -13.91 13.35
CA VAL A 131 -24.75 -13.98 13.11
C VAL A 131 -24.22 -12.60 12.72
N ILE A 132 -23.11 -12.18 13.33
CA ILE A 132 -22.43 -10.93 12.99
C ILE A 132 -21.94 -11.03 11.54
N ASP A 133 -22.55 -10.20 10.68
CA ASP A 133 -22.23 -10.17 9.26
C ASP A 133 -20.79 -9.67 9.03
N GLN A 134 -19.97 -10.40 8.27
CA GLN A 134 -18.59 -10.01 7.98
C GLN A 134 -18.47 -8.64 7.29
N LYS A 135 -19.55 -8.15 6.66
CA LYS A 135 -19.57 -6.83 6.01
C LYS A 135 -19.48 -5.65 6.98
N THR A 136 -19.82 -5.84 8.27
CA THR A 136 -19.74 -4.78 9.29
C THR A 136 -18.31 -4.57 9.79
N ARG A 137 -17.39 -5.48 9.47
CA ARG A 137 -15.97 -5.32 9.80
C ARG A 137 -15.43 -4.07 9.09
N ALA A 138 -14.74 -3.22 9.84
CA ALA A 138 -14.10 -2.04 9.30
C ALA A 138 -13.12 -2.43 8.18
N ARG A 139 -13.21 -1.76 7.03
CA ARG A 139 -12.30 -1.96 5.90
C ARG A 139 -11.63 -0.64 5.55
N MET A 140 -10.34 -0.69 5.28
CA MET A 140 -9.58 0.47 4.83
C MET A 140 -9.85 0.76 3.34
N SER A 141 -9.76 2.04 2.94
CA SER A 141 -9.80 2.41 1.53
C SER A 141 -8.58 1.87 0.80
N GLN A 142 -8.68 1.63 -0.52
CA GLN A 142 -7.54 1.13 -1.29
C GLN A 142 -6.32 2.06 -1.21
N LYS A 143 -6.54 3.38 -1.15
CA LYS A 143 -5.46 4.36 -0.98
C LYS A 143 -4.79 4.23 0.38
N MET A 144 -5.59 4.04 1.44
CA MET A 144 -5.08 3.84 2.80
C MET A 144 -4.34 2.51 2.94
N GLN A 145 -4.85 1.43 2.33
CA GLN A 145 -4.16 0.14 2.30
C GLN A 145 -2.79 0.26 1.63
N ARG A 146 -2.71 0.89 0.46
CA ARG A 146 -1.44 1.15 -0.24
C ARG A 146 -0.49 2.02 0.57
N GLN A 147 -1.01 3.02 1.27
CA GLN A 147 -0.20 3.87 2.15
C GLN A 147 0.35 3.08 3.34
N LEU A 148 -0.47 2.22 3.95
CA LEU A 148 -0.06 1.34 5.03
C LEU A 148 0.96 0.30 4.56
N GLU A 149 0.78 -0.29 3.38
CA GLU A 149 1.75 -1.20 2.76
C GLU A 149 3.08 -0.50 2.50
N LYS A 150 3.06 0.74 1.96
CA LYS A 150 4.26 1.55 1.77
C LYS A 150 4.94 1.89 3.08
N GLN A 151 4.18 2.19 4.13
CA GLN A 151 4.72 2.44 5.48
C GLN A 151 5.27 1.17 6.12
N LYS A 152 4.68 -0.01 5.88
CA LYS A 152 5.22 -1.29 6.33
C LYS A 152 6.49 -1.67 5.58
N ALA A 153 6.54 -1.45 4.27
CA ALA A 153 7.75 -1.62 3.47
C ALA A 153 8.88 -0.65 3.90
N ALA A 154 8.53 0.58 4.27
CA ALA A 154 9.46 1.53 4.88
C ALA A 154 9.65 1.32 6.40
N GLY A 155 8.88 0.40 7.00
CA GLY A 155 8.70 0.20 8.44
C GLY A 155 9.68 -0.79 9.05
N GLY A 156 10.67 -1.24 8.30
CA GLY A 156 11.91 -1.83 8.80
C GLY A 156 12.90 -0.78 9.35
N MET A 157 12.42 0.40 9.77
CA MET A 157 13.22 1.37 10.51
C MET A 157 13.38 0.92 11.97
N THR A 158 14.06 -0.21 12.18
CA THR A 158 14.68 -0.53 13.46
C THR A 158 15.92 0.35 13.62
N SER A 159 15.92 1.22 14.64
CA SER A 159 17.06 1.77 15.40
C SER A 159 18.44 2.06 14.74
N LEU A 160 18.52 2.38 13.45
CA LEU A 160 19.79 2.74 12.79
C LEU A 160 19.67 4.02 11.94
N ARG A 161 19.04 5.06 12.49
CA ARG A 161 18.86 6.35 11.79
C ARG A 161 20.08 7.26 11.73
N THR A 162 21.28 6.76 12.03
CA THR A 162 22.49 7.60 12.08
C THR A 162 23.63 7.19 11.16
N LYS A 163 23.47 6.22 10.25
CA LYS A 163 24.54 5.88 9.30
C LYS A 163 24.03 5.83 7.87
N ILE A 164 24.01 7.02 7.28
CA ILE A 164 24.08 7.24 5.83
C ILE A 164 25.44 6.71 5.37
N ALA A 165 25.52 5.44 5.01
CA ALA A 165 26.63 4.89 4.26
C ALA A 165 26.09 3.74 3.41
N GLY A 166 25.99 3.96 2.09
CA GLY A 166 25.49 3.00 1.11
C GLY A 166 26.37 1.76 0.90
N THR A 167 27.11 1.34 1.93
CA THR A 167 27.99 0.17 1.97
C THR A 167 27.60 -0.82 3.08
N ALA A 168 26.59 -0.51 3.90
CA ALA A 168 26.12 -1.42 4.94
C ALA A 168 25.07 -2.42 4.39
N SER A 169 25.33 -3.72 4.60
CA SER A 169 24.43 -4.82 4.24
C SER A 169 23.07 -4.73 4.97
N SER A 170 21.98 -5.07 4.27
CA SER A 170 20.62 -5.04 4.83
C SER A 170 20.39 -6.22 5.78
N VAL A 171 20.17 -5.96 7.07
CA VAL A 171 19.77 -6.96 8.07
C VAL A 171 18.28 -6.82 8.35
N ASN A 172 17.50 -7.88 8.11
CA ASN A 172 16.06 -7.90 8.38
C ASN A 172 15.80 -8.64 9.70
N PHE A 173 15.17 -7.97 10.66
CA PHE A 173 14.72 -8.57 11.91
C PHE A 173 13.34 -9.22 11.73
N THR A 174 13.29 -10.55 11.68
CA THR A 174 12.03 -11.31 11.80
C THR A 174 11.89 -11.89 13.21
N PRO A 175 10.72 -11.79 13.86
CA PRO A 175 10.58 -12.11 15.28
C PRO A 175 10.62 -13.61 15.62
N ILE A 176 10.77 -14.53 14.66
CA ILE A 176 10.65 -15.97 14.89
C ILE A 176 11.92 -16.78 14.55
N GLN A 177 12.83 -16.24 13.75
CA GLN A 177 14.10 -16.90 13.42
C GLN A 177 15.19 -15.82 13.40
N GLY A 178 16.29 -16.08 14.12
CA GLY A 178 17.37 -15.12 14.40
C GLY A 178 18.04 -14.54 13.16
N LEU A 179 18.99 -13.62 13.40
CA LEU A 179 19.73 -12.83 12.41
C LEU A 179 20.22 -13.69 11.22
N GLU A 180 19.51 -13.66 10.09
CA GLU A 180 19.95 -14.28 8.85
C GLU A 180 20.56 -13.22 7.94
N ILE A 181 21.88 -13.32 7.71
CA ILE A 181 22.60 -12.51 6.73
C ILE A 181 22.36 -13.15 5.35
N VAL A 182 21.36 -12.67 4.62
CA VAL A 182 21.17 -13.09 3.23
C VAL A 182 22.15 -12.29 2.35
N ASN A 183 23.22 -12.96 1.92
CA ASN A 183 24.13 -12.43 0.91
C ASN A 183 23.63 -12.85 -0.50
N PRO A 184 23.06 -11.94 -1.31
CA PRO A 184 22.51 -12.28 -2.62
C PRO A 184 23.58 -12.75 -3.62
N SER A 185 24.85 -12.41 -3.43
CA SER A 185 25.96 -12.89 -4.28
C SER A 185 26.55 -14.24 -3.84
N ALA A 186 26.21 -14.75 -2.65
CA ALA A 186 26.62 -16.09 -2.22
C ALA A 186 25.83 -17.22 -2.91
N ARG A 187 24.73 -16.89 -3.61
CA ARG A 187 23.99 -17.85 -4.44
C ARG A 187 24.68 -18.14 -5.78
N GLU A 188 25.36 -17.15 -6.38
CA GLU A 188 26.06 -17.34 -7.65
C GLU A 188 27.25 -18.30 -7.54
N SER A 189 27.91 -18.39 -6.38
CA SER A 189 29.06 -19.31 -6.20
C SER A 189 28.66 -20.76 -5.95
N LYS A 190 27.39 -21.04 -5.61
CA LYS A 190 26.88 -22.41 -5.41
C LYS A 190 26.17 -22.99 -6.63
N ASP A 191 25.66 -22.14 -7.52
CA ASP A 191 24.92 -22.56 -8.72
C ASP A 191 25.81 -22.70 -9.96
N GLN A 192 27.15 -22.72 -9.82
CA GLN A 192 28.03 -23.17 -10.91
C GLN A 192 27.89 -24.70 -11.09
N PRO A 193 27.42 -25.18 -12.26
CA PRO A 193 27.28 -26.60 -12.52
C PRO A 193 28.67 -27.16 -12.89
N GLY A 194 29.49 -27.48 -11.90
CA GLY A 194 30.84 -27.99 -12.15
C GLY A 194 31.57 -28.67 -10.99
N THR A 195 31.04 -28.64 -9.77
CA THR A 195 31.77 -29.13 -8.58
C THR A 195 31.22 -30.46 -8.04
N SER A 196 30.85 -31.38 -8.92
CA SER A 196 30.76 -32.81 -8.58
C SER A 196 32.16 -33.41 -8.73
N SER A 197 32.75 -33.87 -7.62
CA SER A 197 34.10 -34.43 -7.55
C SER A 197 34.30 -35.57 -8.55
N ASN A 198 34.98 -35.30 -9.65
CA ASN A 198 35.44 -36.32 -10.60
C ASN A 198 36.85 -36.77 -10.23
N TYR A 199 37.10 -38.07 -10.46
CA TYR A 199 38.29 -38.94 -10.49
C TYR A 199 39.73 -38.43 -10.15
N PHE A 200 39.99 -37.13 -10.07
CA PHE A 200 41.25 -36.51 -9.66
C PHE A 200 41.04 -35.51 -8.51
N SER A 201 40.37 -35.88 -7.42
CA SER A 201 40.33 -35.03 -6.21
C SER A 201 41.67 -35.13 -5.48
N SER A 202 42.18 -33.99 -4.99
CA SER A 202 43.45 -33.91 -4.24
C SER A 202 43.44 -34.67 -2.90
N SER A 203 42.31 -35.25 -2.53
CA SER A 203 42.09 -36.09 -1.34
C SER A 203 42.11 -37.60 -1.63
N GLY A 204 42.25 -38.04 -2.88
CA GLY A 204 42.25 -39.46 -3.24
C GLY A 204 43.66 -40.05 -3.36
N SER A 205 43.98 -41.04 -2.53
CA SER A 205 45.22 -41.84 -2.62
C SER A 205 45.04 -43.06 -3.54
N PHE A 206 46.12 -43.49 -4.22
CA PHE A 206 46.12 -44.67 -5.11
C PHE A 206 46.44 -45.96 -4.35
N VAL A 207 45.85 -47.09 -4.78
CA VAL A 207 46.15 -48.45 -4.29
C VAL A 207 46.72 -49.27 -5.44
N ASN A 208 47.83 -49.98 -5.19
CA ASN A 208 48.49 -50.85 -6.17
C ASN A 208 47.76 -52.21 -6.23
N ILE A 209 47.44 -52.69 -7.44
CA ILE A 209 46.83 -53.99 -7.68
C ILE A 209 47.84 -54.83 -8.48
N ASP A 210 48.47 -55.79 -7.82
CA ASP A 210 49.34 -56.77 -8.48
C ASP A 210 48.52 -57.78 -9.29
N ARG A 211 48.92 -58.00 -10.54
CA ARG A 211 48.28 -58.97 -11.44
C ARG A 211 48.84 -60.36 -11.20
N MET A 212 48.00 -61.28 -10.70
CA MET A 212 48.18 -62.73 -10.87
C MET A 212 47.98 -63.10 -12.35
N THR A 213 48.90 -63.88 -12.91
CA THR A 213 48.81 -64.44 -14.27
C THR A 213 48.42 -65.92 -14.22
N LEU A 214 47.36 -66.24 -14.99
CA LEU A 214 46.80 -67.54 -15.42
C LEU A 214 46.20 -68.45 -14.34
#